data_AF-A0A453BR84-F1
#
_entry.id   AF-A0A453BR84-F1
#
_cell.length_a   1.000
_cell.length_b   1.000
_cell.length_c   1.000
_cell.angle_alpha   90.00
_cell.angle_beta   90.00
_cell.angle_gamma   90.00
#
_symmetry.space_group_name_H-M   'P 1'
#
loop_
_entity.id
_entity.type
_entity.pdbx_description
1 polymer ?
#
loop_
_entity_poly.entity_id
_entity_poly.type
_entity_poly.pdbx_seq_one_letter_code
_entity_poly.pdbx_strand_id
1 'polypeptide(L)'
;NIKEIRNTHKAKVPCFDFEKFKRNGFKEFQVSEECGVVIFEGVYTLHPAIRKSLDLWIAVVGGVHSHLIARIQRDKNRAGFSISQNEIMTTVFPLFQQYIEPHLVDAHLKIQNDFDPVLSPESSPFVLKSTKQVSYQDILKVLDGSKVCSSVQNFTDVYLRLPGIPSNGQLTEGECIRVRICEGRFAVLIREPIREGNFIIQPKVDFDISASTVAGLLKLG
;
A
#
# COMPACT_ATOMS: atom_id res chain seq x y z
N ASN A 1 -4.50 -24.30 -14.38
CA ASN A 1 -4.83 -22.88 -14.16
C ASN A 1 -3.96 -21.92 -14.94
N ILE A 2 -2.74 -21.53 -14.51
CA ILE A 2 -1.96 -20.48 -15.21
C ILE A 2 -1.74 -20.81 -16.69
N LYS A 3 -1.28 -22.04 -16.98
CA LYS A 3 -1.12 -22.52 -18.36
C LYS A 3 -2.43 -22.57 -19.14
N GLU A 4 -3.54 -22.89 -18.49
CA GLU A 4 -4.85 -22.91 -19.15
C GLU A 4 -5.29 -21.49 -19.51
N ILE A 5 -5.19 -20.54 -18.56
CA ILE A 5 -5.46 -19.13 -18.81
C ILE A 5 -4.61 -18.62 -19.99
N ARG A 6 -3.32 -18.96 -20.02
CA ARG A 6 -2.42 -18.57 -21.10
C ARG A 6 -2.80 -19.14 -22.46
N ASN A 7 -3.28 -20.39 -22.51
CA ASN A 7 -3.52 -21.09 -23.76
C ASN A 7 -4.96 -20.94 -24.29
N THR A 8 -5.93 -20.84 -23.38
CA THR A 8 -7.37 -20.93 -23.72
C THR A 8 -8.17 -19.74 -23.20
N HIS A 9 -7.52 -18.81 -22.49
CA HIS A 9 -8.20 -17.70 -21.79
C HIS A 9 -9.27 -18.16 -20.79
N LYS A 10 -9.26 -19.45 -20.41
CA LYS A 10 -10.25 -20.10 -19.54
C LYS A 10 -9.55 -20.95 -18.49
N ALA A 11 -10.02 -20.91 -17.24
CA ALA A 11 -9.62 -21.88 -16.22
C ALA A 11 -10.66 -22.02 -15.10
N LYS A 12 -10.66 -23.18 -14.42
CA LYS A 12 -11.43 -23.39 -13.18
C LYS A 12 -10.58 -23.01 -11.97
N VAL A 13 -10.73 -21.80 -11.46
CA VAL A 13 -9.95 -21.28 -10.34
C VAL A 13 -10.57 -21.69 -9.00
N PRO A 14 -9.76 -22.11 -8.00
CA PRO A 14 -10.28 -22.42 -6.68
C PRO A 14 -10.77 -21.14 -5.98
N CYS A 15 -11.89 -21.24 -5.27
CA CYS A 15 -12.39 -20.15 -4.42
C CYS A 15 -12.05 -20.44 -2.96
N PHE A 16 -11.54 -19.45 -2.24
CA PHE A 16 -11.20 -19.58 -0.82
C PHE A 16 -12.14 -18.72 0.02
N ASP A 17 -12.75 -19.33 1.02
CA ASP A 17 -13.52 -18.65 2.06
C ASP A 17 -12.56 -18.29 3.19
N PHE A 18 -12.21 -17.01 3.26
CA PHE A 18 -11.24 -16.49 4.23
C PHE A 18 -11.82 -16.41 5.65
N GLU A 19 -13.13 -16.38 5.82
CA GLU A 19 -13.77 -16.40 7.15
C GLU A 19 -13.76 -17.82 7.73
N LYS A 20 -13.95 -18.82 6.88
CA LYS A 20 -13.98 -20.24 7.28
C LYS A 20 -12.65 -20.96 7.08
N PHE A 21 -11.62 -20.26 6.64
CA PHE A 21 -10.29 -20.76 6.35
C PHE A 21 -10.27 -22.04 5.50
N LYS A 22 -11.16 -22.12 4.49
CA LYS A 22 -11.28 -23.32 3.65
C LYS A 22 -11.59 -23.01 2.19
N ARG A 23 -11.19 -23.92 1.31
CA ARG A 23 -11.61 -23.88 -0.10
C ARG A 23 -13.11 -24.12 -0.20
N ASN A 24 -13.83 -23.21 -0.86
CA ASN A 24 -15.26 -23.30 -1.11
C ASN A 24 -15.52 -23.47 -2.62
N GLY A 25 -15.07 -24.60 -3.16
CA GLY A 25 -15.30 -24.99 -4.56
C GLY A 25 -14.38 -24.32 -5.58
N PHE A 26 -14.86 -24.28 -6.82
CA PHE A 26 -14.17 -23.72 -7.98
C PHE A 26 -15.13 -22.81 -8.75
N LYS A 27 -14.58 -21.76 -9.36
CA LYS A 27 -15.29 -20.86 -10.25
C LYS A 27 -14.66 -20.90 -11.64
N GLU A 28 -15.48 -20.86 -12.67
CA GLU A 28 -14.98 -20.64 -14.03
C GLU A 28 -14.55 -19.19 -14.19
N PHE A 29 -13.30 -19.02 -14.62
CA PHE A 29 -12.69 -17.74 -14.90
C PHE A 29 -12.40 -17.64 -16.40
N GLN A 30 -12.93 -16.59 -17.01
CA GLN A 30 -12.72 -16.23 -18.41
C GLN A 30 -11.98 -14.91 -18.45
N VAL A 31 -10.86 -14.87 -19.18
CA VAL A 31 -10.19 -13.63 -19.52
C VAL A 31 -10.91 -13.01 -20.72
N SER A 32 -11.23 -11.71 -20.64
CA SER A 32 -11.82 -10.95 -21.75
C SER A 32 -10.84 -10.91 -22.93
N GLU A 33 -11.34 -10.93 -24.16
CA GLU A 33 -10.49 -10.80 -25.36
C GLU A 33 -9.77 -9.45 -25.43
N GLU A 34 -10.32 -8.41 -24.80
CA GLU A 34 -9.70 -7.09 -24.71
C GLU A 34 -8.62 -7.00 -23.61
N CYS A 35 -8.49 -8.05 -22.77
CA CYS A 35 -7.57 -8.05 -21.65
C CYS A 35 -6.16 -8.49 -22.12
N GLY A 36 -5.27 -7.51 -22.30
CA GLY A 36 -3.88 -7.77 -22.70
C GLY A 36 -2.97 -8.25 -21.57
N VAL A 37 -3.38 -8.14 -20.29
CA VAL A 37 -2.54 -8.46 -19.12
C VAL A 37 -3.35 -9.13 -18.03
N VAL A 38 -2.87 -10.26 -17.53
CA VAL A 38 -3.42 -10.96 -16.35
C VAL A 38 -2.44 -10.87 -15.19
N ILE A 39 -2.93 -10.40 -14.04
CA ILE A 39 -2.12 -10.25 -12.83
C ILE A 39 -2.42 -11.41 -11.88
N PHE A 40 -1.36 -12.12 -11.45
CA PHE A 40 -1.43 -13.11 -10.39
C PHE A 40 -0.81 -12.52 -9.12
N GLU A 41 -1.63 -12.31 -8.09
CA GLU A 41 -1.21 -11.83 -6.78
C GLU A 41 -1.21 -12.98 -5.76
N GLY A 42 -0.20 -13.01 -4.89
CA GLY A 42 -0.14 -13.95 -3.77
C GLY A 42 1.28 -14.09 -3.23
N VAL A 43 1.40 -14.62 -2.01
CA VAL A 43 2.71 -14.76 -1.33
C VAL A 43 3.66 -15.75 -2.03
N TYR A 44 3.12 -16.76 -2.72
CA TYR A 44 3.91 -17.80 -3.40
C TYR A 44 4.08 -17.59 -4.91
N THR A 45 3.64 -16.47 -5.49
CA THR A 45 3.65 -16.28 -6.95
C THR A 45 5.06 -16.34 -7.56
N LEU A 46 6.09 -15.99 -6.77
CA LEU A 46 7.50 -16.06 -7.14
C LEU A 46 8.15 -17.43 -6.93
N HIS A 47 7.41 -18.44 -6.44
CA HIS A 47 7.95 -19.78 -6.25
C HIS A 47 8.45 -20.37 -7.59
N PRO A 48 9.58 -21.11 -7.63
CA PRO A 48 10.18 -21.63 -8.87
C PRO A 48 9.24 -22.47 -9.74
N ALA A 49 8.28 -23.15 -9.13
CA ALA A 49 7.27 -23.94 -9.85
C ALA A 49 6.23 -23.07 -10.59
N ILE A 50 5.99 -21.85 -10.12
CA ILE A 50 4.95 -20.94 -10.63
C ILE A 50 5.58 -19.93 -11.60
N ARG A 51 6.63 -19.24 -11.16
CA ARG A 51 7.24 -18.10 -11.86
C ARG A 51 7.66 -18.40 -13.29
N LYS A 52 8.11 -19.63 -13.58
CA LYS A 52 8.47 -20.08 -14.94
C LYS A 52 7.33 -19.98 -15.95
N SER A 53 6.09 -19.84 -15.48
CA SER A 53 4.90 -19.70 -16.32
C SER A 53 4.45 -18.24 -16.51
N LEU A 54 5.14 -17.28 -15.88
CA LEU A 54 4.83 -15.85 -15.88
C LEU A 54 5.86 -15.07 -16.70
N ASP A 55 5.44 -13.99 -17.36
CA ASP A 55 6.33 -13.20 -18.23
C ASP A 55 7.07 -12.06 -17.47
N LEU A 56 6.46 -11.49 -16.42
CA LEU A 56 7.06 -10.46 -15.55
C LEU A 56 6.77 -10.77 -14.08
N TRP A 57 7.77 -10.68 -13.21
CA TRP A 57 7.61 -10.97 -11.79
C TRP A 57 8.05 -9.78 -10.95
N ILE A 58 7.16 -9.31 -10.10
CA ILE A 58 7.34 -8.14 -9.26
C ILE A 58 7.32 -8.60 -7.80
N ALA A 59 8.35 -8.23 -7.05
CA ALA A 59 8.36 -8.36 -5.60
C ALA A 59 8.07 -6.99 -4.98
N VAL A 60 7.10 -6.94 -4.07
CA VAL A 60 6.90 -5.79 -3.19
C VAL A 60 7.49 -6.17 -1.84
N VAL A 61 8.64 -5.60 -1.53
CA VAL A 61 9.41 -5.89 -0.32
C VAL A 61 9.28 -4.71 0.62
N GLY A 62 8.59 -4.91 1.74
CA GLY A 62 8.62 -3.95 2.83
C GLY A 62 9.75 -4.28 3.80
N GLY A 63 10.33 -3.27 4.46
CA GLY A 63 11.29 -3.46 5.55
C GLY A 63 10.89 -4.60 6.52
N VAL A 64 11.90 -5.35 6.97
CA VAL A 64 11.88 -6.78 7.37
C VAL A 64 10.76 -7.17 8.36
N HIS A 65 10.24 -6.26 9.19
CA HIS A 65 9.27 -6.58 10.24
C HIS A 65 7.93 -5.85 10.12
N SER A 66 7.97 -4.62 9.63
CA SER A 66 6.89 -3.63 9.77
C SER A 66 5.74 -3.92 8.82
N HIS A 67 6.05 -4.37 7.62
CA HIS A 67 5.04 -4.63 6.59
C HIS A 67 4.33 -5.97 6.79
N LEU A 68 5.02 -6.98 7.32
CA LEU A 68 4.37 -8.22 7.76
C LEU A 68 3.38 -7.92 8.89
N ILE A 69 3.81 -7.14 9.90
CA ILE A 69 2.94 -6.71 10.99
C ILE A 69 1.78 -5.84 10.50
N ALA A 70 2.02 -4.85 9.63
CA ALA A 70 0.98 -3.98 9.10
C ALA A 70 -0.03 -4.74 8.22
N ARG A 71 0.44 -5.70 7.40
CA ARG A 71 -0.44 -6.58 6.63
C ARG A 71 -1.31 -7.42 7.54
N ILE A 72 -0.70 -8.04 8.55
CA ILE A 72 -1.40 -8.89 9.51
C ILE A 72 -2.39 -8.08 10.36
N GLN A 73 -2.05 -6.84 10.76
CA GLN A 73 -2.97 -5.94 11.46
C GLN A 73 -4.15 -5.49 10.58
N ARG A 74 -3.89 -5.20 9.29
CA ARG A 74 -4.96 -4.90 8.33
C ARG A 74 -5.89 -6.10 8.14
N ASP A 75 -5.32 -7.29 8.00
CA ASP A 75 -6.08 -8.53 7.80
C ASP A 75 -6.85 -8.90 9.09
N LYS A 76 -6.28 -8.69 10.28
CA LYS A 76 -6.98 -8.76 11.58
C LYS A 76 -8.23 -7.90 11.61
N ASN A 77 -8.13 -6.64 11.18
CA ASN A 77 -9.26 -5.70 11.17
C ASN A 77 -10.35 -6.09 10.15
N ARG A 78 -10.00 -6.81 9.08
CA ARG A 78 -10.95 -7.26 8.04
C ARG A 78 -11.58 -8.62 8.32
N ALA A 79 -10.84 -9.56 8.91
CA ALA A 79 -11.25 -10.94 9.09
C ALA A 79 -11.77 -11.28 10.50
N GLY A 80 -11.73 -10.34 11.44
CA GLY A 80 -12.28 -10.53 12.79
C GLY A 80 -11.50 -11.49 13.69
N PHE A 81 -10.30 -11.93 13.29
CA PHE A 81 -9.43 -12.80 14.08
C PHE A 81 -8.24 -12.04 14.69
N SER A 82 -7.84 -12.39 15.92
CA SER A 82 -6.70 -11.79 16.62
C SER A 82 -5.49 -12.71 16.63
N ILE A 83 -4.43 -12.33 15.92
CA ILE A 83 -3.09 -12.92 16.07
C ILE A 83 -2.22 -12.00 16.93
N SER A 84 -1.42 -12.58 17.82
CA SER A 84 -0.52 -11.83 18.72
C SER A 84 0.78 -11.46 18.02
N GLN A 85 1.43 -10.36 18.42
CA GLN A 85 2.76 -10.01 17.91
C GLN A 85 3.79 -11.14 18.17
N ASN A 86 3.68 -11.82 19.31
CA ASN A 86 4.55 -12.94 19.63
C ASN A 86 4.41 -14.07 18.60
N GLU A 87 3.19 -14.44 18.24
CA GLU A 87 2.90 -15.48 17.24
C GLU A 87 3.36 -15.10 15.82
N ILE A 88 3.30 -13.80 15.49
CA ILE A 88 3.87 -13.29 14.23
C ILE A 88 5.39 -13.54 14.20
N MET A 89 6.09 -13.21 15.29
CA MET A 89 7.55 -13.31 15.36
C MET A 89 8.05 -14.75 15.50
N THR A 90 7.33 -15.61 16.21
CA THR A 90 7.76 -16.99 16.47
C THR A 90 7.31 -18.00 15.42
N THR A 91 6.26 -17.69 14.65
CA THR A 91 5.69 -18.62 13.67
C THR A 91 5.71 -18.05 12.26
N VAL A 92 5.04 -16.91 12.02
CA VAL A 92 4.84 -16.41 10.66
C VAL A 92 6.15 -15.94 10.03
N PHE A 93 6.98 -15.24 10.80
CA PHE A 93 8.25 -14.71 10.31
C PHE A 93 9.25 -15.82 9.92
N PRO A 94 9.52 -16.84 10.76
CA PRO A 94 10.36 -17.97 10.35
C PRO A 94 9.87 -18.68 9.09
N LEU A 95 8.55 -18.87 8.94
CA LEU A 95 7.97 -19.47 7.74
C LEU A 95 8.17 -18.58 6.50
N PHE A 96 8.04 -17.27 6.65
CA PHE A 96 8.35 -16.32 5.58
C PHE A 96 9.82 -16.41 5.16
N GLN A 97 10.76 -16.39 6.10
CA GLN A 97 12.19 -16.48 5.81
C GLN A 97 12.56 -17.80 5.13
N GLN A 98 11.91 -18.89 5.52
CA GLN A 98 12.19 -20.20 4.96
C GLN A 98 11.60 -20.39 3.56
N TYR A 99 10.36 -19.95 3.33
CA TYR A 99 9.59 -20.35 2.15
C TYR A 99 9.28 -19.24 1.15
N ILE A 100 9.44 -17.97 1.53
CA ILE A 100 9.05 -16.82 0.69
C ILE A 100 10.27 -15.96 0.36
N GLU A 101 11.02 -15.54 1.39
CA GLU A 101 12.16 -14.63 1.27
C GLU A 101 13.19 -15.06 0.20
N PRO A 102 13.59 -16.35 0.10
CA PRO A 102 14.59 -16.78 -0.87
C PRO A 102 14.17 -16.57 -2.33
N HIS A 103 12.86 -16.48 -2.58
CA HIS A 103 12.32 -16.31 -3.93
C HIS A 103 12.18 -14.85 -4.35
N LEU A 104 12.23 -13.90 -3.39
CA LEU A 104 12.17 -12.47 -3.69
C LEU A 104 13.36 -12.03 -4.53
N VAL A 105 14.52 -12.69 -4.36
CA VAL A 105 15.78 -12.31 -5.01
C VAL A 105 15.69 -12.34 -6.54
N ASP A 106 14.85 -13.22 -7.06
CA ASP A 106 14.70 -13.53 -8.48
C ASP A 106 13.64 -12.68 -9.19
N ALA A 107 12.99 -11.74 -8.49
CA ALA A 107 12.04 -10.83 -9.12
C ALA A 107 12.75 -9.90 -10.12
N HIS A 108 12.15 -9.70 -11.30
CA HIS A 108 12.65 -8.76 -12.31
C HIS A 108 12.56 -7.30 -11.83
N LEU A 109 11.53 -6.98 -11.05
CA LEU A 109 11.33 -5.68 -10.43
C LEU A 109 11.11 -5.87 -8.93
N LYS A 110 11.89 -5.15 -8.12
CA LYS A 110 11.72 -5.09 -6.66
C LYS A 110 11.28 -3.69 -6.28
N ILE A 111 10.07 -3.59 -5.77
CA ILE A 111 9.56 -2.37 -5.15
C ILE A 111 9.88 -2.51 -3.67
N GLN A 112 10.95 -1.84 -3.24
CA GLN A 112 11.38 -1.87 -1.86
C GLN A 112 10.87 -0.64 -1.12
N ASN A 113 10.28 -0.84 0.06
CA ASN A 113 10.02 0.23 1.00
C ASN A 113 11.03 0.14 2.13
N ASP A 114 12.02 1.04 2.09
CA ASP A 114 13.09 1.18 3.09
C ASP A 114 12.62 1.94 4.34
N PHE A 115 11.32 2.22 4.47
CA PHE A 115 10.75 2.81 5.67
C PHE A 115 10.93 1.87 6.88
N ASP A 116 11.85 2.24 7.74
CA ASP A 116 12.06 1.62 9.04
C ASP A 116 11.21 2.35 10.10
N PRO A 117 10.09 1.83 10.61
CA PRO A 117 9.26 2.53 11.58
C PRO A 117 9.95 2.80 12.92
N VAL A 118 11.10 2.17 13.20
CA VAL A 118 11.89 2.41 14.42
C VAL A 118 12.81 3.63 14.24
N LEU A 119 13.45 3.76 13.06
CA LEU A 119 14.38 4.87 12.76
C LEU A 119 13.73 6.04 11.98
N SER A 120 12.61 5.78 11.31
CA SER A 120 11.88 6.78 10.52
C SER A 120 11.29 7.91 11.36
N PRO A 121 10.89 7.72 12.64
CA PRO A 121 10.50 8.83 13.50
C PRO A 121 11.61 9.86 13.76
N GLU A 122 12.87 9.45 13.67
CA GLU A 122 14.00 10.34 13.91
C GLU A 122 14.39 11.14 12.64
N SER A 123 13.94 10.71 11.47
CA SER A 123 14.40 11.22 10.17
C SER A 123 13.30 11.69 9.21
N SER A 124 12.02 11.40 9.50
CA SER A 124 10.90 11.77 8.64
C SER A 124 10.30 13.13 9.01
N PRO A 125 9.92 13.97 8.03
CA PRO A 125 9.08 15.12 8.32
C PRO A 125 7.70 14.65 8.80
N PHE A 126 7.25 15.16 9.95
CA PHE A 126 5.92 14.89 10.49
C PHE A 126 4.97 16.05 10.23
N VAL A 127 3.72 15.71 9.91
CA VAL A 127 2.63 16.68 9.91
C VAL A 127 1.84 16.50 11.19
N LEU A 128 1.88 17.52 12.06
CA LEU A 128 1.02 17.62 13.23
C LEU A 128 -0.21 18.46 12.88
N LYS A 129 -1.40 17.91 13.08
CA LYS A 129 -2.66 18.65 12.94
C LYS A 129 -3.39 18.68 14.28
N SER A 130 -3.95 19.85 14.60
CA SER A 130 -4.84 20.05 15.74
C SER A 130 -6.17 20.61 15.29
N THR A 131 -7.25 20.21 15.97
CA THR A 131 -8.58 20.78 15.79
C THR A 131 -8.72 22.15 16.46
N LYS A 132 -7.79 22.52 17.35
CA LYS A 132 -7.77 23.84 17.99
C LYS A 132 -7.21 24.87 17.02
N GLN A 133 -8.00 25.89 16.72
CA GLN A 133 -7.49 27.07 15.99
C GLN A 133 -6.57 27.87 16.91
N VAL A 134 -5.37 28.18 16.40
CA VAL A 134 -4.35 28.98 17.10
C VAL A 134 -3.89 30.09 16.17
N SER A 135 -3.60 31.26 16.75
CA SER A 135 -3.11 32.39 15.97
C SER A 135 -1.69 32.13 15.47
N TYR A 136 -1.34 32.69 14.30
CA TYR A 136 0.02 32.59 13.78
C TYR A 136 1.06 33.16 14.76
N GLN A 137 0.71 34.23 15.49
CA GLN A 137 1.60 34.81 16.50
C GLN A 137 1.87 33.86 17.67
N ASP A 138 0.87 33.11 18.14
CA ASP A 138 1.07 32.16 19.22
C ASP A 138 1.92 30.97 18.79
N ILE A 139 1.83 30.55 17.52
CA ILE A 139 2.72 29.55 16.93
C ILE A 139 4.16 30.07 16.97
N LEU A 140 4.40 31.30 16.49
CA LEU A 140 5.74 31.89 16.47
C LEU A 140 6.39 32.02 17.85
N LYS A 141 5.60 32.24 18.92
CA LYS A 141 6.13 32.31 20.30
C LYS A 141 6.75 31.01 20.79
N VAL A 142 6.31 29.87 20.26
CA VAL A 142 6.75 28.53 20.69
C VAL A 142 7.87 28.00 19.79
N LEU A 143 7.99 28.52 18.58
CA LEU A 143 9.01 28.10 17.62
C LEU A 143 10.34 28.84 17.85
N ASP A 144 11.45 28.10 17.79
CA ASP A 144 12.79 28.68 17.88
C ASP A 144 13.13 29.42 16.58
N GLY A 145 13.08 30.75 16.60
CA GLY A 145 13.34 31.59 15.43
C GLY A 145 14.73 31.39 14.80
N SER A 146 15.69 30.80 15.52
CA SER A 146 17.01 30.47 14.98
C SER A 146 17.03 29.18 14.13
N LYS A 147 15.96 28.37 14.20
CA LYS A 147 15.84 27.06 13.54
C LYS A 147 14.69 26.97 12.54
N VAL A 148 13.94 28.05 12.35
CA VAL A 148 12.70 28.06 11.57
C VAL A 148 12.93 28.72 10.21
N CYS A 149 12.66 27.97 9.15
CA CYS A 149 12.47 28.52 7.81
C CYS A 149 10.97 28.48 7.49
N SER A 150 10.42 29.57 6.95
CA SER A 150 9.02 29.62 6.51
C SER A 150 8.93 29.77 5.00
N SER A 151 7.97 29.08 4.39
CA SER A 151 7.60 29.24 2.99
C SER A 151 6.09 29.10 2.87
N VAL A 152 5.50 29.85 1.94
CA VAL A 152 4.07 29.73 1.61
C VAL A 152 4.00 29.07 0.24
N GLN A 153 3.25 27.97 0.15
CA GLN A 153 3.02 27.25 -1.10
C GLN A 153 1.52 27.09 -1.31
N ASN A 154 1.08 27.37 -2.54
CA ASN A 154 -0.27 27.07 -2.99
C ASN A 154 -0.24 25.75 -3.77
N PHE A 155 -1.11 24.82 -3.40
CA PHE A 155 -1.21 23.53 -4.06
C PHE A 155 -2.67 23.14 -4.25
N THR A 156 -2.91 22.26 -5.20
CA THR A 156 -4.21 21.61 -5.43
C THR A 156 -4.07 20.13 -5.14
N ASP A 157 -4.94 19.59 -4.29
CA ASP A 157 -5.01 18.16 -4.05
C ASP A 157 -6.17 17.54 -4.83
N VAL A 158 -5.85 16.54 -5.64
CA VAL A 158 -6.80 15.73 -6.41
C VAL A 158 -6.92 14.37 -5.71
N TYR A 159 -8.16 13.91 -5.50
CA TYR A 159 -8.45 12.64 -4.84
C TYR A 159 -9.06 11.68 -5.86
N LEU A 160 -8.31 10.65 -6.23
CA LEU A 160 -8.71 9.65 -7.23
C LEU A 160 -9.28 8.43 -6.52
N ARG A 161 -10.58 8.18 -6.70
CA ARG A 161 -11.25 7.02 -6.09
C ARG A 161 -10.72 5.73 -6.71
N LEU A 162 -10.46 4.71 -5.88
CA LEU A 162 -10.05 3.40 -6.38
C LEU A 162 -11.24 2.66 -7.03
N PRO A 163 -11.02 1.88 -8.11
CA PRO A 163 -12.07 1.08 -8.75
C PRO A 163 -12.73 0.09 -7.79
N GLY A 164 -14.03 -0.16 -7.97
CA GLY A 164 -14.78 -1.16 -7.20
C GLY A 164 -15.28 -0.71 -5.83
N ILE A 165 -15.01 0.53 -5.43
CA ILE A 165 -15.51 1.11 -4.19
C ILE A 165 -16.89 1.74 -4.44
N PRO A 166 -17.93 1.42 -3.65
CA PRO A 166 -19.26 2.00 -3.82
C PRO A 166 -19.21 3.53 -3.82
N SER A 167 -19.88 4.14 -4.79
CA SER A 167 -20.00 5.60 -4.95
C SER A 167 -20.76 6.30 -3.82
N ASN A 168 -21.35 5.53 -2.90
CA ASN A 168 -22.49 5.94 -2.09
C ASN A 168 -22.07 6.50 -0.71
N GLY A 169 -20.79 6.85 -0.54
CA GLY A 169 -20.23 7.24 0.75
C GLY A 169 -19.04 8.18 0.65
N GLN A 170 -18.73 8.81 1.78
CA GLN A 170 -17.56 9.66 1.97
C GLN A 170 -16.28 8.83 1.77
N LEU A 171 -15.36 9.28 0.93
CA LEU A 171 -14.07 8.62 0.72
C LEU A 171 -13.29 8.56 2.03
N THR A 172 -12.92 7.37 2.48
CA THR A 172 -11.97 7.20 3.57
C THR A 172 -10.52 7.23 3.05
N GLU A 173 -9.55 7.51 3.93
CA GLU A 173 -8.12 7.70 3.55
C GLU A 173 -7.48 6.50 2.83
N GLY A 174 -8.07 5.29 2.91
CA GLY A 174 -7.61 4.09 2.20
C GLY A 174 -8.31 3.81 0.86
N GLU A 175 -9.27 4.65 0.47
CA GLU A 175 -10.17 4.41 -0.67
C GLU A 175 -9.88 5.34 -1.86
N CYS A 176 -8.86 6.18 -1.75
CA CYS A 176 -8.43 7.08 -2.81
C CYS A 176 -6.91 7.24 -2.84
N ILE A 177 -6.40 7.58 -4.03
CA ILE A 177 -5.05 8.06 -4.24
C ILE A 177 -5.10 9.58 -4.24
N ARG A 178 -4.33 10.22 -3.34
CA ARG A 178 -4.20 11.67 -3.32
C ARG A 178 -3.00 12.09 -4.16
N VAL A 179 -3.24 12.93 -5.17
CA VAL A 179 -2.23 13.57 -5.99
C VAL A 179 -2.20 15.06 -5.69
N ARG A 180 -1.05 15.59 -5.28
CA ARG A 180 -0.83 17.01 -5.10
C ARG A 180 -0.20 17.62 -6.34
N ILE A 181 -0.72 18.76 -6.75
CA ILE A 181 -0.17 19.62 -7.80
C ILE A 181 0.36 20.87 -7.12
N CYS A 182 1.66 21.13 -7.25
CA CYS A 182 2.32 22.31 -6.69
C CYS A 182 3.35 22.81 -7.70
N GLU A 183 3.22 24.04 -8.20
CA GLU A 183 4.19 24.67 -9.12
C GLU A 183 4.58 23.80 -10.33
N GLY A 184 3.60 23.12 -10.95
CA GLY A 184 3.83 22.24 -12.10
C GLY A 184 4.46 20.89 -11.76
N ARG A 185 4.71 20.59 -10.49
CA ARG A 185 5.12 19.28 -9.99
C ARG A 185 3.92 18.50 -9.48
N PHE A 186 4.00 17.19 -9.63
CA PHE A 186 2.97 16.26 -9.19
C PHE A 186 3.58 15.33 -8.15
N ALA A 187 2.89 15.13 -7.03
CA ALA A 187 3.31 14.17 -6.03
C ALA A 187 2.14 13.29 -5.59
N VAL A 188 2.36 11.98 -5.47
CA VAL A 188 1.44 11.09 -4.79
C VAL A 188 1.73 11.14 -3.29
N LEU A 189 0.70 11.46 -2.52
CA LEU A 189 0.81 11.57 -1.06
C LEU A 189 0.30 10.28 -0.45
N ILE A 190 1.18 9.57 0.27
CA ILE A 190 0.79 8.45 1.11
C ILE A 190 0.75 8.95 2.56
N ARG A 191 -0.39 8.74 3.22
CA ARG A 191 -0.62 9.18 4.59
C ARG A 191 -1.32 8.06 5.34
N GLU A 192 -0.64 7.50 6.33
CA GLU A 192 -1.24 6.63 7.34
C GLU A 192 -1.24 7.39 8.68
N PRO A 193 -2.35 8.01 9.09
CA PRO A 193 -2.39 8.77 10.34
C PRO A 193 -2.37 7.89 11.57
N ILE A 194 -1.56 8.31 12.54
CA ILE A 194 -1.62 7.86 13.92
C ILE A 194 -2.42 8.89 14.70
N ARG A 195 -3.44 8.46 15.44
CA ARG A 195 -4.25 9.32 16.29
C ARG A 195 -3.89 9.09 17.75
N GLU A 196 -3.50 10.15 18.44
CA GLU A 196 -3.20 10.13 19.88
C GLU A 196 -3.97 11.27 20.55
N GLY A 197 -5.08 10.93 21.21
CA GLY A 197 -6.00 11.92 21.78
C GLY A 197 -6.52 12.90 20.73
N ASN A 198 -6.20 14.19 20.90
CA ASN A 198 -6.59 15.28 20.00
C ASN A 198 -5.57 15.56 18.88
N PHE A 199 -4.53 14.74 18.78
CA PHE A 199 -3.46 14.90 17.81
C PHE A 199 -3.58 13.87 16.70
N ILE A 200 -3.35 14.34 15.47
CA ILE A 200 -3.16 13.50 14.30
C ILE A 200 -1.70 13.67 13.89
N ILE A 201 -0.93 12.60 14.00
CA ILE A 201 0.48 12.52 13.61
C ILE A 201 0.53 11.74 12.30
N GLN A 202 1.08 12.37 11.26
CA GLN A 202 1.19 11.77 9.94
C GLN A 202 2.66 11.78 9.47
N PRO A 203 3.28 10.61 9.23
CA PRO A 203 4.53 10.54 8.48
C PRO A 203 4.32 11.14 7.08
N LYS A 204 5.23 12.03 6.66
CA LYS A 204 5.21 12.59 5.31
C LYS A 204 5.97 11.67 4.36
N VAL A 205 5.24 10.84 3.62
CA VAL A 205 5.76 10.04 2.51
C VAL A 205 5.13 10.56 1.21
N ASP A 206 5.91 11.30 0.43
CA ASP A 206 5.49 11.91 -0.83
C ASP A 206 6.39 11.39 -1.95
N PHE A 207 5.79 10.98 -3.06
CA PHE A 207 6.52 10.52 -4.24
C PHE A 207 6.28 11.49 -5.37
N ASP A 208 7.34 12.13 -5.87
CA ASP A 208 7.25 12.90 -7.10
C ASP A 208 6.90 11.96 -8.26
N ILE A 209 5.89 12.33 -9.05
CA ILE A 209 5.41 11.57 -10.21
C ILE A 209 5.41 12.44 -11.46
N SER A 210 5.53 11.80 -12.62
CA SER A 210 5.47 12.48 -13.91
C SER A 210 4.03 12.84 -14.29
N ALA A 211 3.88 13.81 -15.20
CA ALA A 211 2.59 14.11 -15.82
C ALA A 211 1.96 12.88 -16.51
N SER A 212 2.78 11.98 -17.08
CA SER A 212 2.29 10.74 -17.70
C SER A 212 1.69 9.78 -16.68
N THR A 213 2.27 9.67 -15.48
CA THR A 213 1.70 8.89 -14.37
C THR A 213 0.37 9.48 -13.92
N VAL A 214 0.25 10.81 -13.81
CA VAL A 214 -1.03 11.47 -13.50
C VAL A 214 -2.09 11.15 -14.55
N ALA A 215 -1.75 11.27 -15.84
CA ALA A 215 -2.66 10.96 -16.94
C ALA A 215 -3.09 9.48 -16.91
N GLY A 216 -2.19 8.56 -16.56
CA GLY A 216 -2.51 7.15 -16.36
C GLY A 216 -3.49 6.93 -15.21
N LEU A 217 -3.24 7.55 -14.06
CA LEU A 217 -4.13 7.45 -12.89
C LEU A 217 -5.53 8.01 -13.18
N LEU A 218 -5.64 9.10 -13.94
CA LEU A 218 -6.92 9.67 -14.38
C LEU A 218 -7.70 8.79 -15.37
N LYS A 219 -7.04 7.85 -16.05
CA LYS A 219 -7.72 6.87 -16.92
C LYS A 219 -8.21 5.62 -16.16
N LEU A 220 -7.63 5.36 -14.99
CA LEU A 220 -7.97 4.21 -14.16
C LEU A 220 -9.19 4.45 -13.27
N GLY A 221 -9.62 5.71 -13.09
CA GLY A 221 -10.75 6.12 -12.27
C GLY A 221 -11.78 6.91 -13.07
#